data_AF-A0A9P6KEX9-F1
#
_entry.id   AF-A0A9P6KEX9-F1
#
_cell.length_a   1.000
_cell.length_b   1.000
_cell.length_c   1.000
_cell.angle_alpha   90.00
_cell.angle_beta   90.00
_cell.angle_gamma   90.00
#
_symmetry.space_group_name_H-M   'P 1'
#
loop_
_entity.id
_entity.type
_entity.pdbx_description
1 polymer ?
#
loop_
_entity_poly.entity_id
_entity_poly.type
_entity_poly.pdbx_seq_one_letter_code
_entity_poly.pdbx_strand_id
1 'polypeptide(L)'
;MSVAWKPIRLTCNHVFCVRCLIKAQRKRMRNCPICRETNTVLNADAGNLDVALMNFMKLYFPKEIKEKRKDSSREQAAEEMEAITGRRWTEQEGPCVIM
;
A
#
# COMPACT_ATOMS: atom_id res chain seq x y z
N MET A 1 -4.67 14.39 1.66
CA MET A 1 -3.54 13.88 0.85
C MET A 1 -2.89 12.77 1.65
N SER A 2 -2.70 11.56 1.10
CA SER A 2 -2.13 10.42 1.85
C SER A 2 -0.82 9.97 1.19
N VAL A 3 0.27 9.92 1.96
CA VAL A 3 1.61 9.55 1.49
C VAL A 3 1.76 8.03 1.56
N ALA A 4 2.57 7.42 0.68
CA ALA A 4 2.83 5.98 0.72
C ALA A 4 3.81 5.61 1.86
N TRP A 5 3.53 4.51 2.56
CA TRP A 5 4.47 3.92 3.53
C TRP A 5 4.91 2.54 3.07
N LYS A 6 6.22 2.23 3.20
CA LYS A 6 6.88 1.05 2.60
C LYS A 6 6.57 0.95 1.10
N PRO A 7 7.17 1.80 0.27
CA PRO A 7 6.93 1.82 -1.17
C PRO A 7 7.52 0.57 -1.83
N ILE A 8 6.72 -0.13 -2.62
CA ILE A 8 7.13 -1.25 -3.46
C ILE A 8 7.13 -0.79 -4.91
N ARG A 9 8.27 -0.95 -5.58
CA ARG A 9 8.44 -0.61 -6.99
C ARG A 9 8.20 -1.86 -7.84
N LEU A 10 7.15 -1.81 -8.66
CA LEU A 10 6.86 -2.87 -9.61
C LEU A 10 7.91 -2.91 -10.74
N THR A 11 7.98 -4.01 -11.48
CA THR A 11 8.87 -4.15 -12.63
C THR A 11 8.59 -3.13 -13.75
N CYS A 12 7.35 -2.63 -13.84
CA CYS A 12 6.96 -1.52 -14.72
C CYS A 12 7.30 -0.13 -14.14
N ASN A 13 8.13 -0.06 -13.09
CA ASN A 13 8.58 1.16 -12.40
C ASN A 13 7.52 1.98 -11.64
N HIS A 14 6.24 1.60 -11.70
CA HIS A 14 5.20 2.18 -10.87
C HIS A 14 5.35 1.75 -9.41
N VAL A 15 5.07 2.67 -8.49
CA VAL A 15 5.30 2.45 -7.06
C VAL A 15 3.98 2.51 -6.31
N PHE A 16 3.80 1.57 -5.38
CA PHE A 16 2.63 1.48 -4.52
C PHE A 16 3.05 1.20 -3.08
N CYS A 17 2.18 1.45 -2.10
CA CYS A 17 2.46 1.01 -0.74
C CYS A 17 2.32 -0.53 -0.63
N VAL A 18 3.08 -1.20 0.24
CA VAL A 18 2.94 -2.66 0.52
C VAL A 18 1.47 -3.03 0.74
N ARG A 19 0.77 -2.23 1.56
CA ARG A 19 -0.64 -2.41 1.91
C ARG A 19 -1.58 -2.37 0.70
N CYS A 20 -1.29 -1.46 -0.22
CA CYS A 20 -2.03 -1.25 -1.46
C CYS A 20 -1.92 -2.49 -2.36
N LEU A 21 -0.72 -3.08 -2.44
CA LEU A 21 -0.49 -4.31 -3.18
C LEU A 21 -1.17 -5.51 -2.53
N ILE A 22 -1.13 -5.65 -1.20
CA ILE A 22 -1.86 -6.72 -0.50
C ILE A 22 -3.37 -6.63 -0.82
N LYS A 23 -3.96 -5.43 -0.76
CA LYS A 23 -5.38 -5.22 -1.12
C LYS A 23 -5.64 -5.56 -2.60
N ALA A 24 -4.74 -5.19 -3.50
CA ALA A 24 -4.85 -5.53 -4.92
C ALA A 24 -4.78 -7.06 -5.17
N GLN A 25 -3.84 -7.74 -4.51
CA GLN A 25 -3.70 -9.20 -4.57
C GLN A 25 -4.94 -9.92 -4.01
N ARG A 26 -5.50 -9.46 -2.87
CA ARG A 26 -6.77 -9.97 -2.32
C ARG A 26 -7.95 -9.81 -3.31
N LYS A 27 -7.95 -8.72 -4.09
CA LYS A 27 -8.91 -8.48 -5.18
C LYS A 27 -8.59 -9.23 -6.49
N ARG A 28 -7.60 -10.13 -6.48
CA ARG A 28 -7.13 -10.88 -7.65
C ARG A 28 -6.62 -9.99 -8.80
N MET A 29 -6.19 -8.78 -8.50
CA MET A 29 -5.56 -7.89 -9.48
C MET A 29 -4.10 -8.32 -9.69
N ARG A 30 -3.77 -8.81 -10.89
CA ARG A 30 -2.41 -9.30 -11.22
C ARG A 30 -1.56 -8.27 -11.95
N ASN A 31 -2.19 -7.32 -12.64
CA ASN A 31 -1.54 -6.35 -13.50
C ASN A 31 -1.35 -5.01 -12.80
N CYS A 32 -0.46 -4.16 -13.32
CA CYS A 32 -0.26 -2.82 -12.80
C CYS A 32 -1.57 -2.01 -12.84
N PRO A 33 -2.03 -1.40 -11.73
CA PRO A 33 -3.23 -0.56 -11.72
C PRO A 33 -3.13 0.71 -12.60
N ILE A 34 -1.91 1.12 -12.97
CA ILE A 34 -1.67 2.34 -13.75
C ILE A 34 -1.49 2.00 -15.23
N CYS A 35 -0.42 1.29 -15.59
CA CYS A 35 -0.11 0.99 -17.01
C CYS A 35 -0.63 -0.35 -17.51
N ARG A 36 -1.25 -1.17 -16.64
CA ARG A 36 -1.79 -2.50 -16.99
C ARG A 36 -0.76 -3.54 -17.43
N GLU A 37 0.53 -3.27 -17.22
CA GLU A 37 1.60 -4.25 -17.46
C GLU A 37 1.29 -5.58 -16.75
N THR A 38 1.58 -6.68 -17.43
CA THR A 38 1.07 -7.99 -17.02
C THR A 38 1.85 -8.58 -15.85
N ASN A 39 1.13 -9.23 -14.92
CA ASN A 39 1.69 -9.94 -13.77
C ASN A 39 2.60 -9.13 -12.82
N THR A 40 2.69 -7.80 -12.97
CA THR A 40 3.59 -6.99 -12.14
C THR A 40 3.19 -6.97 -10.67
N VAL A 41 1.89 -7.02 -10.35
CA VAL A 41 1.39 -7.08 -8.96
C VAL A 41 1.51 -8.49 -8.39
N LEU A 42 1.33 -9.49 -9.26
CA LEU A 42 1.51 -10.90 -8.88
C LEU A 42 2.98 -11.20 -8.52
N ASN A 43 3.92 -10.64 -9.27
CA ASN A 43 5.35 -10.84 -9.10
C ASN A 43 5.98 -9.93 -8.03
N ALA A 44 5.21 -9.03 -7.43
CA ALA A 44 5.72 -8.10 -6.44
C ALA A 44 5.84 -8.75 -5.07
N ASP A 45 7.01 -8.65 -4.45
CA ASP A 45 7.29 -9.17 -3.12
C ASP A 45 8.02 -8.13 -2.23
N ALA A 46 8.50 -8.59 -1.06
CA ALA A 46 9.22 -7.73 -0.12
C ALA A 46 10.60 -7.26 -0.63
N GLY A 47 11.20 -7.97 -1.60
CA GLY A 47 12.45 -7.61 -2.25
C GLY A 47 12.32 -6.40 -3.17
N ASN A 48 11.10 -6.07 -3.61
CA ASN A 48 10.81 -4.88 -4.40
C ASN A 48 10.68 -3.59 -3.56
N LEU A 49 11.07 -3.61 -2.28
CA LEU A 49 11.03 -2.43 -1.40
C LEU A 49 12.00 -1.35 -1.88
N ASP A 50 11.46 -0.18 -2.21
CA ASP A 50 12.27 0.98 -2.58
C ASP A 50 12.78 1.68 -1.32
N VAL A 51 13.97 1.26 -0.88
CA VAL A 51 14.62 1.78 0.33
C VAL A 51 14.98 3.26 0.17
N ALA A 52 15.42 3.68 -1.03
CA ALA A 52 15.79 5.06 -1.29
C ALA A 52 14.58 5.99 -1.14
N LEU A 53 13.46 5.63 -1.77
CA LEU A 53 12.22 6.39 -1.67
C LEU A 53 11.65 6.36 -0.25
N MET A 54 11.74 5.22 0.44
CA MET A 54 11.34 5.13 1.85
C MET A 54 12.12 6.11 2.73
N ASN A 55 13.44 6.22 2.53
CA ASN A 55 14.28 7.12 3.30
C ASN A 55 14.01 8.58 2.95
N PHE A 56 13.81 8.89 1.66
CA PHE A 56 13.38 10.21 1.20
C PHE A 56 12.07 10.64 1.88
N MET A 57 11.05 9.78 1.89
CA MET A 57 9.77 10.11 2.52
C MET A 57 9.89 10.32 4.03
N LYS A 58 10.74 9.55 4.72
CA LYS A 58 11.01 9.77 6.15
C LYS A 58 11.68 11.11 6.43
N LEU A 59 12.56 11.56 5.54
CA LEU A 59 13.32 12.79 5.71
C LEU A 59 12.44 14.02 5.48
N TYR A 60 11.67 14.03 4.39
CA TYR A 60 10.92 15.22 3.96
C TYR A 60 9.45 15.24 4.44
N PHE A 61 8.84 14.08 4.70
CA PHE A 61 7.43 13.97 5.11
C PHE A 61 7.24 13.16 6.41
N PRO A 62 7.99 13.45 7.49
CA PRO A 62 7.97 12.64 8.70
C PRO A 62 6.61 12.62 9.41
N LYS A 63 5.83 13.71 9.33
CA LYS A 63 4.51 13.83 9.98
C LYS A 63 3.49 12.93 9.26
N GLU A 64 3.44 13.04 7.94
CA GLU A 64 2.56 12.30 7.06
C GLU A 64 2.87 10.80 7.11
N ILE A 65 4.15 10.43 7.17
CA ILE A 65 4.56 9.04 7.37
C ILE A 65 4.11 8.51 8.73
N LYS A 66 4.20 9.31 9.79
CA LYS A 66 3.73 8.91 11.13
C LYS A 66 2.21 8.68 11.14
N GLU A 67 1.45 9.57 10.51
CA GLU A 67 0.00 9.45 10.35
C GLU A 67 -0.36 8.21 9.52
N LYS A 68 0.27 8.02 8.36
CA LYS A 68 0.00 6.85 7.51
C LYS A 68 0.30 5.53 8.20
N ARG A 69 1.35 5.47 9.03
CA ARG A 69 1.66 4.28 9.85
C ARG A 69 0.54 3.99 10.84
N LYS A 70 -0.01 5.02 11.48
CA LYS A 70 -1.13 4.88 12.42
C LYS A 70 -2.38 4.39 11.67
N ASP A 71 -2.71 4.98 10.54
CA ASP A 71 -3.88 4.57 9.75
C ASP A 71 -3.74 3.14 9.26
N SER A 72 -2.56 2.77 8.75
CA SER A 72 -2.27 1.38 8.43
C SER A 72 -2.46 0.45 9.64
N SER A 73 -1.95 0.78 10.83
CA SER A 73 -2.18 -0.10 12.00
C SER A 73 -3.68 -0.24 12.34
N ARG A 74 -4.45 0.85 12.23
CA ARG A 74 -5.91 0.87 12.46
C ARG A 74 -6.65 0.02 11.44
N GLU A 75 -6.35 0.17 10.16
CA GLU A 75 -6.89 -0.65 9.08
C GLU A 75 -6.60 -2.14 9.33
N GLN A 76 -5.42 -2.48 9.86
CA GLN A 76 -5.06 -3.88 10.12
C GLN A 76 -5.90 -4.47 11.23
N ALA A 77 -6.00 -3.74 12.35
CA ALA A 77 -6.82 -4.14 13.47
C ALA A 77 -8.30 -4.27 13.08
N ALA A 78 -8.81 -3.37 12.22
CA ALA A 78 -10.18 -3.43 11.72
C ALA A 78 -10.42 -4.66 10.83
N GLU A 79 -9.51 -4.95 9.89
CA GLU A 79 -9.58 -6.14 9.02
C GLU A 79 -9.49 -7.44 9.84
N GLU A 80 -8.62 -7.50 10.85
CA GLU A 80 -8.49 -8.64 11.76
C GLU A 80 -9.76 -8.83 12.61
N MET A 81 -10.32 -7.73 13.12
CA MET A 81 -11.57 -7.77 13.87
C MET A 81 -12.76 -8.20 13.01
N GLU A 82 -12.84 -7.75 11.75
CA GLU A 82 -13.85 -8.19 10.79
C GLU A 82 -13.72 -9.70 10.51
N ALA A 83 -12.49 -10.21 10.33
CA ALA A 83 -12.26 -11.63 10.10
C ALA A 83 -12.71 -12.51 11.28
N ILE A 84 -12.63 -11.99 12.51
CA ILE A 84 -13.07 -12.70 13.73
C ILE A 84 -14.59 -12.58 13.94
N THR A 85 -15.15 -11.39 13.72
CA THR A 85 -16.54 -11.07 14.13
C THR A 85 -17.57 -11.17 13.00
N GLY A 86 -17.12 -11.23 11.74
CA GLY A 86 -17.97 -11.23 10.55
C GLY A 86 -18.71 -9.91 10.28
N ARG A 87 -18.49 -8.85 11.08
CA ARG A 87 -19.11 -7.53 10.88
C ARG A 87 -18.21 -6.62 10.07
N ARG A 88 -18.67 -6.20 8.89
CA ARG A 88 -17.94 -5.34 7.97
C ARG A 88 -17.90 -3.89 8.47
N TRP A 89 -16.71 -3.35 8.68
CA TRP A 89 -16.50 -1.92 8.96
C TRP A 89 -16.25 -1.17 7.65
N THR A 90 -17.02 -0.11 7.39
CA THR A 90 -16.89 0.69 6.16
C THR A 90 -16.11 1.97 6.44
N GLU A 91 -14.80 2.00 6.19
CA GLU A 91 -14.06 3.25 6.00
C GLU A 91 -13.59 3.32 4.54
N GLN A 92 -14.09 4.34 3.82
CA GLN A 92 -13.72 4.63 2.45
C GLN A 92 -12.35 5.31 2.44
N GLU A 93 -11.31 4.63 1.94
CA GLU A 93 -10.02 5.28 1.69
C GLU A 93 -9.61 5.15 0.22
N GLY A 94 -9.32 6.31 -0.38
CA GLY A 94 -8.86 6.46 -1.76
C GLY A 94 -7.44 5.90 -1.99
N PRO A 95 -7.01 5.78 -3.26
CA PRO A 95 -5.69 5.26 -3.59
C PRO A 95 -4.59 6.08 -2.92
N CYS A 96 -3.58 5.41 -2.38
CA CYS A 96 -2.35 6.09 -1.95
C CYS A 96 -1.70 6.68 -3.19
N VAL A 97 -1.62 8.00 -3.27
CA VAL A 97 -0.98 8.71 -4.37
C VAL A 97 0.40 9.13 -3.90
N ILE A 98 1.40 8.83 -4.70
CA ILE A 98 2.73 9.41 -4.52
C ILE A 98 2.60 10.83 -5.09
N MET A 99 2.65 11.84 -4.22
CA MET A 99 2.93 13.20 -4.66
C MET A 99 4.38 13.29 -5.13
#